data_AF-A0A3A0ALU5-F1
#
_entry.id   AF-A0A3A0ALU5-F1
#
_cell.length_a   1.000
_cell.length_b   1.000
_cell.length_c   1.000
_cell.angle_alpha   90.00
_cell.angle_beta   90.00
_cell.angle_gamma   90.00
#
_symmetry.space_group_name_H-M   'P 1'
#
loop_
_entity.id
_entity.type
_entity.pdbx_description
1 polymer ?
#
loop_
_entity_poly.entity_id
_entity_poly.type
_entity_poly.pdbx_seq_one_letter_code
_entity_poly.pdbx_strand_id
1 'polypeptide(L)'
;MRSVRVLGALLCALLGLFAGGVPDNSPSAAAAPSEVYFPVTGHHVGEPFLSAWRARGGIPIIGYPLSEPIERDGMTVQYFERARFEWHPESAGSIWEVQGTLLGRWIAGGKTDPAFAPIPEGQTPPTNADNWFFPETRHNLSHGFKDYWEANGGLAGFGYPISEEFTEDGRTVQYFERARFEWHPENAGTPYVVLLGRLGADRAAADGVDTSPVTRRAGVPDYDPSLFSRSLSLPVLMYHRFGDPADRYQVPYWAFAQQLDWLLANGYTTVTLGQVYDYLAGYGTLPAKPVVLTFDDGFSSQWAAAAMLDERGMKGVFFITTGQPRMEDWQIKALSDQGHEIGAHTISHTVLTYLSDDRLWAELSVPKAHLEAVTGRPVEFLAYTYGEYDGRVIATTQAAGYRGAVAAWGGKEWTPEKWWFEPRIEISGYLSLGEFAAYVR
;
A
#
# COMPACT_ATOMS: atom_id res chain seq x y z
N MET A 1 -37.46 -10.21 66.66
CA MET A 1 -36.68 -10.22 67.92
C MET A 1 -35.51 -11.18 67.74
N ARG A 2 -34.27 -10.66 67.75
CA ARG A 2 -32.97 -11.34 67.94
C ARG A 2 -32.56 -12.44 66.91
N SER A 3 -31.63 -12.16 65.97
CA SER A 3 -30.15 -12.31 66.08
C SER A 3 -29.71 -13.79 66.25
N VAL A 4 -28.73 -14.39 65.57
CA VAL A 4 -27.51 -13.94 64.88
C VAL A 4 -26.79 -15.21 64.33
N ARG A 5 -25.87 -15.04 63.35
CA ARG A 5 -24.51 -15.63 63.19
C ARG A 5 -24.13 -16.21 61.82
N VAL A 6 -22.96 -15.74 61.42
CA VAL A 6 -22.08 -15.98 60.27
C VAL A 6 -21.30 -17.29 60.46
N LEU A 7 -20.93 -17.99 59.36
CA LEU A 7 -19.56 -18.42 58.98
C LEU A 7 -19.58 -19.61 58.00
N GLY A 8 -18.63 -19.62 57.04
CA GLY A 8 -17.89 -20.85 56.70
C GLY A 8 -17.93 -21.38 55.26
N ALA A 9 -17.10 -20.78 54.39
CA ALA A 9 -16.12 -21.40 53.49
C ALA A 9 -16.30 -22.80 52.82
N LEU A 10 -16.01 -22.78 51.51
CA LEU A 10 -15.15 -23.69 50.71
C LEU A 10 -15.69 -24.97 50.01
N LEU A 11 -15.45 -24.97 48.69
CA LEU A 11 -14.90 -26.03 47.81
C LEU A 11 -15.76 -27.28 47.47
N CYS A 12 -16.11 -27.45 46.19
CA CYS A 12 -15.39 -28.37 45.28
C CYS A 12 -16.11 -28.55 43.94
N ALA A 13 -15.29 -28.72 42.90
CA ALA A 13 -15.61 -28.84 41.49
C ALA A 13 -16.35 -30.14 41.10
N LEU A 14 -16.98 -30.13 39.92
CA LEU A 14 -16.83 -31.22 38.94
C LEU A 14 -17.24 -30.74 37.54
N LEU A 15 -16.23 -30.70 36.67
CA LEU A 15 -16.30 -30.53 35.23
C LEU A 15 -17.01 -31.72 34.57
N GLY A 16 -17.91 -31.43 33.63
CA GLY A 16 -18.36 -32.37 32.60
C GLY A 16 -18.13 -31.75 31.23
N LEU A 17 -17.10 -32.24 30.52
CA LEU A 17 -16.79 -31.87 29.15
C LEU A 17 -17.92 -32.28 28.20
N PHE A 18 -18.44 -31.32 27.43
CA PHE A 18 -18.93 -31.59 26.07
C PHE A 18 -18.07 -30.79 25.10
N ALA A 19 -17.09 -31.47 24.53
CA ALA A 19 -16.35 -31.02 23.36
C ALA A 19 -17.26 -31.19 22.13
N GLY A 20 -18.16 -30.23 21.91
CA GLY A 20 -18.81 -30.01 20.63
C GLY A 20 -18.10 -28.84 19.96
N GLY A 21 -17.04 -29.13 19.20
CA GLY A 21 -16.44 -28.13 18.33
C GLY A 21 -17.49 -27.65 17.34
N VAL A 22 -17.84 -26.38 17.40
CA VAL A 22 -18.49 -25.71 16.26
C VAL A 22 -17.49 -25.83 15.12
N PRO A 23 -17.86 -26.41 13.96
CA PRO A 23 -16.98 -26.43 12.81
C PRO A 23 -16.58 -24.99 12.50
N ASP A 24 -15.29 -24.73 12.49
CA ASP A 24 -14.74 -23.48 12.02
C ASP A 24 -15.01 -23.42 10.51
N ASN A 25 -16.16 -22.83 10.15
CA ASN A 25 -16.58 -22.58 8.78
C ASN A 25 -15.97 -21.26 8.26
N SER A 26 -14.88 -20.77 8.85
CA SER A 26 -14.06 -19.76 8.20
C SER A 26 -13.64 -20.35 6.85
N PRO A 27 -14.09 -19.80 5.71
CA PRO A 27 -13.64 -20.29 4.42
C PRO A 27 -12.11 -20.19 4.46
N SER A 28 -11.42 -21.32 4.31
CA SER A 28 -10.09 -21.30 3.72
C SER A 28 -10.30 -20.54 2.42
N ALA A 29 -9.87 -19.27 2.40
CA ALA A 29 -9.99 -18.46 1.21
C ALA A 29 -9.22 -19.23 0.14
N ALA A 30 -9.96 -19.85 -0.79
CA ALA A 30 -9.35 -20.54 -1.91
C ALA A 30 -8.35 -19.57 -2.52
N ALA A 31 -7.14 -20.05 -2.82
CA ALA A 31 -6.11 -19.20 -3.40
C ALA A 31 -6.73 -18.46 -4.60
N ALA A 32 -6.60 -17.13 -4.58
CA ALA A 32 -7.13 -16.30 -5.66
C ALA A 32 -6.64 -16.87 -7.01
N PRO A 33 -7.51 -16.94 -8.03
CA PRO A 33 -7.16 -17.57 -9.29
C PRO A 33 -6.01 -16.80 -9.95
N SER A 34 -5.04 -17.53 -10.53
CA SER A 34 -3.91 -16.94 -11.28
C SER A 34 -4.28 -16.50 -12.69
N GLU A 35 -5.52 -16.74 -13.10
CA GLU A 35 -6.10 -16.33 -14.37
C GLU A 35 -7.61 -16.16 -14.23
N VAL A 36 -8.16 -15.16 -14.90
CA VAL A 36 -9.61 -14.89 -14.96
C VAL A 36 -10.04 -14.61 -16.39
N TYR A 37 -11.29 -14.94 -16.72
CA TYR A 37 -11.91 -14.63 -18.00
C TYR A 37 -12.83 -13.43 -17.85
N PHE A 38 -12.77 -12.44 -18.74
CA PHE A 38 -13.68 -11.30 -18.73
C PHE A 38 -14.79 -11.53 -19.77
N PRO A 39 -16.02 -11.93 -19.38
CA PRO A 39 -17.08 -12.25 -20.35
C PRO A 39 -17.50 -11.04 -21.20
N VAL A 40 -17.27 -9.82 -20.69
CA VAL A 40 -17.60 -8.55 -21.37
C VAL A 40 -16.83 -8.40 -22.68
N THR A 41 -15.54 -8.76 -22.71
CA THR A 41 -14.70 -8.66 -23.90
C THR A 41 -14.31 -10.01 -24.49
N GLY A 42 -14.49 -11.08 -23.72
CA GLY A 42 -14.18 -12.44 -24.12
C GLY A 42 -12.69 -12.77 -24.08
N HIS A 43 -11.91 -12.12 -23.21
CA HIS A 43 -10.46 -12.33 -23.08
C HIS A 43 -10.06 -12.70 -21.65
N HIS A 44 -8.94 -13.38 -21.50
CA HIS A 44 -8.37 -13.78 -20.22
C HIS A 44 -7.32 -12.78 -19.75
N VAL A 45 -7.14 -12.67 -18.44
CA VAL A 45 -5.96 -12.02 -17.84
C VAL A 45 -5.37 -12.98 -16.83
N GLY A 46 -4.14 -13.42 -17.10
CA GLY A 46 -3.35 -14.29 -16.23
C GLY A 46 -2.13 -13.59 -15.65
N GLU A 47 -1.45 -14.24 -14.71
CA GLU A 47 -0.18 -13.74 -14.18
C GLU A 47 0.92 -13.66 -15.27
N PRO A 48 1.82 -12.66 -15.21
CA PRO A 48 1.90 -11.60 -14.18
C PRO A 48 1.01 -10.37 -14.47
N PHE A 49 0.34 -10.33 -15.62
CA PHE A 49 -0.50 -9.19 -16.01
C PHE A 49 -1.70 -8.99 -15.10
N LEU A 50 -2.26 -10.06 -14.52
CA LEU A 50 -3.39 -10.00 -13.60
C LEU A 50 -3.05 -9.22 -12.33
N SER A 51 -1.93 -9.53 -11.68
CA SER A 51 -1.47 -8.80 -10.50
C SER A 51 -1.17 -7.33 -10.83
N ALA A 52 -0.49 -7.06 -11.95
CA ALA A 52 -0.21 -5.70 -12.39
C ALA A 52 -1.48 -4.89 -12.70
N TRP A 53 -2.46 -5.51 -13.36
CA TRP A 53 -3.74 -4.91 -13.70
C TRP A 53 -4.53 -4.55 -12.45
N ARG A 54 -4.59 -5.45 -11.45
CA ARG A 54 -5.23 -5.19 -10.16
C ARG A 54 -4.54 -4.05 -9.41
N ALA A 55 -3.21 -4.09 -9.33
CA ALA A 55 -2.42 -3.09 -8.60
C ALA A 55 -2.48 -1.67 -9.21
N ARG A 56 -2.81 -1.56 -10.50
CA ARG A 56 -2.86 -0.28 -11.24
C ARG A 56 -4.29 0.21 -11.50
N GLY A 57 -5.24 -0.20 -10.65
CA GLY A 57 -6.60 0.35 -10.66
C GLY A 57 -7.58 -0.36 -11.59
N GLY A 58 -7.25 -1.57 -12.08
CA GLY A 58 -8.19 -2.51 -12.70
C GLY A 58 -9.10 -1.91 -13.78
N ILE A 59 -10.40 -2.26 -13.75
CA ILE A 59 -11.40 -1.77 -14.72
C ILE A 59 -11.47 -0.23 -14.75
N PRO A 60 -11.55 0.50 -13.61
CA PRO A 60 -11.63 1.96 -13.64
C PRO A 60 -10.48 2.66 -14.38
N ILE A 61 -9.24 2.19 -14.21
CA ILE A 61 -8.05 2.88 -14.73
C ILE A 61 -7.50 2.22 -16.01
N ILE A 62 -7.31 0.90 -15.99
CA ILE A 62 -6.72 0.16 -17.12
C ILE A 62 -7.80 -0.28 -18.13
N GLY A 63 -9.00 -0.57 -17.63
CA GLY A 63 -10.11 -1.08 -18.45
C GLY A 63 -10.06 -2.58 -18.70
N TYR A 64 -10.97 -3.06 -19.53
CA TYR A 64 -11.08 -4.48 -19.88
C TYR A 64 -9.91 -4.94 -20.78
N PRO A 65 -9.52 -6.23 -20.72
CA PRO A 65 -8.59 -6.81 -21.69
C PRO A 65 -9.21 -6.83 -23.08
N LEU A 66 -8.40 -6.54 -24.09
CA LEU A 66 -8.75 -6.54 -25.51
C LEU A 66 -8.09 -7.68 -26.29
N SER A 67 -7.12 -8.36 -25.70
CA SER A 67 -6.42 -9.47 -26.31
C SER A 67 -6.00 -10.48 -25.25
N GLU A 68 -5.68 -11.70 -25.70
CA GLU A 68 -4.79 -12.59 -24.94
C GLU A 68 -3.36 -12.01 -24.91
N PRO A 69 -2.49 -12.50 -24.01
CA PRO A 69 -1.06 -12.24 -24.11
C PRO A 69 -0.49 -12.70 -25.46
N ILE A 70 0.24 -11.83 -26.15
CA ILE A 70 0.84 -12.12 -27.45
C ILE A 70 2.32 -11.71 -27.48
N GLU A 71 3.12 -12.43 -28.25
CA GLU A 71 4.50 -12.06 -28.52
C GLU A 71 4.55 -10.93 -29.55
N ARG A 72 5.24 -9.83 -29.20
CA ARG A 72 5.45 -8.71 -30.11
C ARG A 72 6.76 -7.99 -29.79
N ASP A 73 7.55 -7.71 -30.82
CA ASP A 73 8.84 -7.02 -30.70
C ASP A 73 9.82 -7.66 -29.70
N GLY A 74 9.73 -9.00 -29.55
CA GLY A 74 10.57 -9.77 -28.62
C GLY A 74 10.11 -9.75 -27.17
N MET A 75 8.89 -9.29 -26.90
CA MET A 75 8.30 -9.22 -25.57
C MET A 75 6.88 -9.80 -25.56
N THR A 76 6.49 -10.47 -24.47
CA THR A 76 5.09 -10.81 -24.23
C THR A 76 4.35 -9.54 -23.80
N VAL A 77 3.25 -9.23 -24.49
CA VAL A 77 2.43 -8.05 -24.21
C VAL A 77 0.95 -8.38 -24.18
N GLN A 78 0.17 -7.57 -23.46
CA GLN A 78 -1.29 -7.68 -23.44
C GLN A 78 -1.95 -6.30 -23.58
N TYR A 79 -3.00 -6.23 -24.39
CA TYR A 79 -3.74 -5.00 -24.65
C TYR A 79 -4.97 -4.91 -23.77
N PHE A 80 -5.21 -3.72 -23.25
CA PHE A 80 -6.38 -3.34 -22.48
C PHE A 80 -7.00 -2.09 -23.12
N GLU A 81 -8.18 -1.68 -22.69
CA GLU A 81 -8.84 -0.52 -23.28
C GLU A 81 -7.99 0.76 -23.20
N ARG A 82 -7.29 0.98 -22.08
CA ARG A 82 -6.56 2.23 -21.83
C ARG A 82 -5.05 2.05 -21.72
N ALA A 83 -4.56 0.81 -21.69
CA ALA A 83 -3.14 0.52 -21.57
C ALA A 83 -2.70 -0.67 -22.43
N ARG A 84 -1.39 -0.77 -22.62
CA ARG A 84 -0.71 -1.97 -23.10
C ARG A 84 0.36 -2.31 -22.08
N PHE A 85 0.34 -3.55 -21.61
CA PHE A 85 1.32 -4.04 -20.65
C PHE A 85 2.41 -4.86 -21.36
N GLU A 86 3.63 -4.68 -20.87
CA GLU A 86 4.86 -5.33 -21.33
C GLU A 86 5.43 -6.15 -20.19
N TRP A 87 5.76 -7.42 -20.45
CA TRP A 87 6.40 -8.27 -19.46
C TRP A 87 7.93 -8.20 -19.55
N HIS A 88 8.56 -8.00 -18.40
CA HIS A 88 9.99 -7.84 -18.17
C HIS A 88 10.47 -8.92 -17.17
N PRO A 89 10.74 -10.15 -17.63
CA PRO A 89 11.11 -11.25 -16.75
C PRO A 89 12.41 -11.01 -15.97
N GLU A 90 13.30 -10.14 -16.46
CA GLU A 90 14.50 -9.69 -15.75
C GLU A 90 14.20 -8.92 -14.45
N SER A 91 12.98 -8.40 -14.32
CA SER A 91 12.50 -7.65 -13.16
C SER A 91 11.52 -8.45 -12.30
N ALA A 92 11.49 -9.79 -12.44
CA ALA A 92 10.54 -10.66 -11.76
C ALA A 92 10.51 -10.45 -10.25
N GLY A 93 9.30 -10.41 -9.67
CA GLY A 93 9.09 -10.18 -8.24
C GLY A 93 9.19 -8.69 -7.82
N SER A 94 9.18 -7.76 -8.77
CA SER A 94 9.15 -6.32 -8.50
C SER A 94 8.00 -5.64 -9.24
N ILE A 95 7.68 -4.40 -8.87
CA ILE A 95 6.68 -3.57 -9.57
C ILE A 95 7.05 -3.28 -11.04
N TRP A 96 8.30 -3.54 -11.43
CA TRP A 96 8.83 -3.34 -12.76
C TRP A 96 8.74 -4.58 -13.66
N GLU A 97 8.31 -5.72 -13.12
CA GLU A 97 8.07 -6.95 -13.89
C GLU A 97 7.05 -6.74 -15.01
N VAL A 98 6.03 -5.92 -14.77
CA VAL A 98 5.06 -5.52 -15.79
C VAL A 98 5.08 -4.02 -15.94
N GLN A 99 5.40 -3.51 -17.13
CA GLN A 99 5.46 -2.07 -17.39
C GLN A 99 4.35 -1.66 -18.34
N GLY A 100 3.86 -0.43 -18.19
CA GLY A 100 2.95 0.17 -19.15
C GLY A 100 3.72 0.79 -20.30
N THR A 101 3.37 0.45 -21.54
CA THR A 101 3.89 1.11 -22.74
C THR A 101 3.63 2.62 -22.66
N LEU A 102 4.56 3.42 -23.19
CA LEU A 102 4.44 4.88 -23.27
C LEU A 102 3.45 5.31 -24.38
N LEU A 103 2.18 4.90 -24.26
CA LEU A 103 1.16 5.10 -25.29
C LEU A 103 0.84 6.58 -25.52
N GLY A 104 0.93 7.41 -24.48
CA GLY A 104 0.75 8.85 -24.62
C GLY A 104 1.86 9.48 -25.47
N ARG A 105 3.13 9.08 -25.28
CA ARG A 105 4.23 9.50 -26.17
C ARG A 105 4.02 9.02 -27.60
N TRP A 106 3.56 7.78 -27.78
CA TRP A 106 3.28 7.22 -29.11
C TRP A 106 2.26 8.07 -29.88
N ILE A 107 1.12 8.39 -29.27
CA ILE A 107 0.08 9.15 -29.96
C ILE A 107 0.45 10.65 -30.09
N ALA A 108 1.19 11.21 -29.12
CA ALA A 108 1.70 12.57 -29.17
C ALA A 108 2.68 12.80 -30.35
N GLY A 109 3.41 11.76 -30.78
CA GLY A 109 4.31 11.84 -31.94
C GLY A 109 3.63 12.25 -33.26
N GLY A 110 2.30 12.10 -33.35
CA GLY A 110 1.49 12.56 -34.49
C GLY A 110 0.81 13.91 -34.30
N LYS A 111 1.00 14.59 -33.16
CA LYS A 111 0.31 15.84 -32.80
C LYS A 111 1.19 17.05 -33.09
N THR A 112 0.56 18.14 -33.51
CA THR A 112 1.22 19.43 -33.77
C THR A 112 0.64 20.56 -32.92
N ASP A 113 -0.23 20.23 -31.96
CA ASP A 113 -0.82 21.23 -31.08
C ASP A 113 0.29 21.91 -30.24
N PRO A 114 0.29 23.25 -30.10
CA PRO A 114 1.27 23.97 -29.28
C PRO A 114 1.36 23.48 -27.83
N ALA A 115 0.31 22.85 -27.28
CA ALA A 115 0.33 22.30 -25.93
C ALA A 115 1.42 21.23 -25.72
N PHE A 116 1.86 20.53 -26.78
CA PHE A 116 2.97 19.57 -26.72
C PHE A 116 4.36 20.23 -26.77
N ALA A 117 4.44 21.54 -27.00
CA ALA A 117 5.71 22.25 -26.96
C ALA A 117 6.12 22.46 -25.49
N PRO A 118 7.34 22.09 -25.09
CA PRO A 118 7.75 22.25 -23.71
C PRO A 118 7.89 23.73 -23.34
N ILE A 119 7.53 24.07 -22.11
CA ILE A 119 7.58 25.44 -21.60
C ILE A 119 9.02 26.00 -21.72
N PRO A 120 9.22 27.17 -22.35
CA PRO A 120 10.54 27.76 -22.52
C PRO A 120 11.28 27.98 -21.21
N GLU A 121 12.60 27.82 -21.22
CA GLU A 121 13.44 28.19 -20.09
C GLU A 121 13.21 29.67 -19.72
N GLY A 122 13.05 29.94 -18.42
CA GLY A 122 12.73 31.27 -17.91
C GLY A 122 11.24 31.64 -17.92
N GLN A 123 10.36 30.76 -18.41
CA GLN A 123 8.89 30.89 -18.31
C GLN A 123 8.26 29.83 -17.41
N THR A 124 9.06 29.22 -16.54
CA THR A 124 8.64 28.14 -15.64
C THR A 124 7.59 28.63 -14.65
N PRO A 125 6.37 28.08 -14.65
CA PRO A 125 5.37 28.39 -13.64
C PRO A 125 5.83 27.86 -12.27
N PRO A 126 5.47 28.54 -11.17
CA PRO A 126 5.85 28.09 -9.84
C PRO A 126 5.17 26.77 -9.49
N THR A 127 5.94 25.83 -8.94
CA THR A 127 5.40 24.65 -8.26
C THR A 127 4.74 25.07 -6.96
N ASN A 128 3.47 24.74 -6.77
CA ASN A 128 2.68 25.00 -5.57
C ASN A 128 1.58 23.94 -5.42
N ALA A 129 0.68 24.11 -4.45
CA ALA A 129 -0.39 23.15 -4.15
C ALA A 129 -1.28 22.82 -5.36
N ASP A 130 -1.54 23.82 -6.22
CA ASP A 130 -2.46 23.73 -7.35
C ASP A 130 -1.78 23.42 -8.69
N ASN A 131 -0.45 23.59 -8.79
CA ASN A 131 0.30 23.45 -10.03
C ASN A 131 1.68 22.85 -9.80
N TRP A 132 2.05 21.84 -10.58
CA TRP A 132 3.35 21.20 -10.55
C TRP A 132 4.06 21.32 -11.89
N PHE A 133 5.29 21.84 -11.87
CA PHE A 133 6.16 21.85 -13.04
C PHE A 133 7.13 20.67 -13.00
N PHE A 134 7.21 19.92 -14.09
CA PHE A 134 8.11 18.78 -14.25
C PHE A 134 9.30 19.16 -15.13
N PRO A 135 10.51 19.35 -14.57
CA PRO A 135 11.68 19.75 -15.36
C PRO A 135 12.11 18.70 -16.40
N GLU A 136 11.79 17.42 -16.19
CA GLU A 136 12.13 16.30 -17.07
C GLU A 136 11.50 16.43 -18.45
N THR A 137 10.27 16.93 -18.50
CA THR A 137 9.51 17.13 -19.75
C THR A 137 9.28 18.60 -20.05
N ARG A 138 9.53 19.49 -19.08
CA ARG A 138 9.19 20.92 -19.08
C ARG A 138 7.70 21.19 -19.34
N HIS A 139 6.85 20.40 -18.71
CA HIS A 139 5.40 20.57 -18.73
C HIS A 139 4.84 20.73 -17.33
N ASN A 140 3.64 21.32 -17.24
CA ASN A 140 2.95 21.49 -15.98
C ASN A 140 1.84 20.45 -15.77
N LEU A 141 1.33 20.36 -14.55
CA LEU A 141 0.16 19.59 -14.18
C LEU A 141 -0.60 20.36 -13.11
N SER A 142 -1.86 20.69 -13.37
CA SER A 142 -2.63 21.57 -12.50
C SER A 142 -3.96 20.97 -12.07
N HIS A 143 -4.48 21.49 -10.96
CA HIS A 143 -5.88 21.34 -10.53
C HIS A 143 -6.42 19.91 -10.63
N GLY A 144 -7.56 19.72 -11.30
CA GLY A 144 -8.28 18.44 -11.31
C GLY A 144 -7.51 17.28 -11.95
N PHE A 145 -6.65 17.54 -12.95
CA PHE A 145 -5.77 16.51 -13.50
C PHE A 145 -4.61 16.19 -12.57
N LYS A 146 -4.08 17.17 -11.84
CA LYS A 146 -3.09 16.94 -10.78
C LYS A 146 -3.66 16.05 -9.68
N ASP A 147 -4.83 16.40 -9.14
CA ASP A 147 -5.49 15.66 -8.06
C ASP A 147 -5.75 14.21 -8.50
N TYR A 148 -6.22 14.02 -9.74
CA TYR A 148 -6.45 12.69 -10.28
C TYR A 148 -5.16 11.89 -10.47
N TRP A 149 -4.11 12.52 -11.01
CA TRP A 149 -2.80 11.88 -11.21
C TRP A 149 -2.22 11.39 -9.89
N GLU A 150 -2.25 12.24 -8.85
CA GLU A 150 -1.78 11.92 -7.50
C GLU A 150 -2.56 10.76 -6.88
N ALA A 151 -3.89 10.74 -7.04
CA ALA A 151 -4.76 9.74 -6.42
C ALA A 151 -4.75 8.37 -7.13
N ASN A 152 -4.41 8.30 -8.42
CA ASN A 152 -4.68 7.10 -9.25
C ASN A 152 -3.44 6.41 -9.83
N GLY A 153 -2.23 6.76 -9.38
CA GLY A 153 -1.01 5.99 -9.69
C GLY A 153 0.23 6.83 -10.01
N GLY A 154 0.10 8.15 -10.09
CA GLY A 154 1.21 9.08 -10.23
C GLY A 154 2.18 8.72 -11.35
N LEU A 155 3.47 8.90 -11.07
CA LEU A 155 4.55 8.71 -12.04
C LEU A 155 4.62 7.25 -12.53
N ALA A 156 4.42 6.29 -11.63
CA ALA A 156 4.47 4.87 -11.95
C ALA A 156 3.31 4.43 -12.86
N GLY A 157 2.12 5.01 -12.66
CA GLY A 157 0.92 4.72 -13.45
C GLY A 157 0.91 5.44 -14.80
N PHE A 158 1.14 6.75 -14.79
CA PHE A 158 0.87 7.62 -15.94
C PHE A 158 2.13 8.21 -16.60
N GLY A 159 3.25 8.24 -15.88
CA GLY A 159 4.46 8.96 -16.31
C GLY A 159 4.33 10.48 -16.16
N TYR A 160 5.32 11.19 -16.70
CA TYR A 160 5.34 12.66 -16.70
C TYR A 160 4.28 13.26 -17.63
N PRO A 161 3.76 14.47 -17.36
CA PRO A 161 3.01 15.22 -18.36
C PRO A 161 3.89 15.53 -19.57
N ILE A 162 3.33 15.44 -20.76
CA ILE A 162 4.00 15.71 -22.06
C ILE A 162 3.24 16.73 -22.91
N SER A 163 2.17 17.29 -22.35
CA SER A 163 1.48 18.44 -22.88
C SER A 163 0.96 19.30 -21.74
N GLU A 164 0.64 20.56 -22.03
CA GLU A 164 -0.25 21.36 -21.20
C GLU A 164 -1.71 20.87 -21.36
N GLU A 165 -2.62 21.37 -20.52
CA GLU A 165 -4.06 21.20 -20.74
C GLU A 165 -4.51 21.98 -21.99
N PHE A 166 -5.27 21.34 -22.87
CA PHE A 166 -5.83 21.98 -24.06
C PHE A 166 -7.18 21.35 -24.44
N THR A 167 -7.88 21.95 -25.41
CA THR A 167 -9.15 21.41 -25.89
C THR A 167 -8.94 20.50 -27.09
N GLU A 168 -9.39 19.25 -26.98
CA GLU A 168 -9.42 18.27 -28.06
C GLU A 168 -10.82 17.64 -28.11
N ASP A 169 -11.43 17.59 -29.29
CA ASP A 169 -12.77 17.02 -29.51
C ASP A 169 -13.85 17.51 -28.52
N GLY A 170 -13.76 18.79 -28.13
CA GLY A 170 -14.69 19.44 -27.22
C GLY A 170 -14.49 19.12 -25.74
N ARG A 171 -13.39 18.47 -25.37
CA ARG A 171 -13.01 18.19 -23.98
C ARG A 171 -11.68 18.85 -23.62
N THR A 172 -11.54 19.25 -22.37
CA THR A 172 -10.21 19.55 -21.82
C THR A 172 -9.46 18.24 -21.67
N VAL A 173 -8.26 18.16 -22.23
CA VAL A 173 -7.41 16.98 -22.18
C VAL A 173 -5.99 17.36 -21.80
N GLN A 174 -5.26 16.40 -21.26
CA GLN A 174 -3.81 16.50 -21.07
C GLN A 174 -3.18 15.15 -21.32
N TYR A 175 -1.99 15.17 -21.95
CA TYR A 175 -1.25 13.97 -22.26
C TYR A 175 -0.11 13.77 -21.26
N PHE A 176 0.07 12.51 -20.89
CA PHE A 176 1.15 12.00 -20.06
C PHE A 176 1.92 10.95 -20.86
N GLU A 177 3.05 10.48 -20.38
CA GLU A 177 3.84 9.52 -21.15
C GLU A 177 3.07 8.23 -21.47
N ARG A 178 2.21 7.76 -20.57
CA ARG A 178 1.45 6.50 -20.70
C ARG A 178 -0.05 6.69 -20.94
N ALA A 179 -0.56 7.90 -20.77
CA ALA A 179 -2.01 8.14 -20.68
C ALA A 179 -2.42 9.46 -21.35
N ARG A 180 -3.72 9.56 -21.68
CA ARG A 180 -4.41 10.82 -21.97
C ARG A 180 -5.54 10.97 -20.96
N PHE A 181 -5.57 12.07 -20.23
CA PHE A 181 -6.69 12.40 -19.35
C PHE A 181 -7.70 13.26 -20.10
N GLU A 182 -8.98 13.04 -19.80
CA GLU A 182 -10.12 13.73 -20.38
C GLU A 182 -11.00 14.24 -19.25
N TRP A 183 -11.33 15.52 -19.28
CA TRP A 183 -12.24 16.14 -18.32
C TRP A 183 -13.69 15.95 -18.75
N HIS A 184 -14.49 15.38 -17.87
CA HIS A 184 -15.92 15.09 -18.04
C HIS A 184 -16.74 15.91 -17.03
N PRO A 185 -17.07 17.18 -17.34
CA PRO A 185 -17.81 18.03 -16.42
C PRO A 185 -19.20 17.48 -16.07
N GLU A 186 -19.79 16.65 -16.93
CA GLU A 186 -21.04 15.93 -16.67
C GLU A 186 -20.96 14.96 -15.49
N ASN A 187 -19.74 14.55 -15.10
CA ASN A 187 -19.46 13.63 -14.00
C ASN A 187 -18.91 14.35 -12.75
N ALA A 188 -19.01 15.68 -12.68
CA ALA A 188 -18.48 16.46 -11.57
C ALA A 188 -18.99 15.96 -10.21
N GLY A 189 -18.07 15.87 -9.23
CA GLY A 189 -18.36 15.33 -7.89
C GLY A 189 -18.31 13.80 -7.80
N THR A 190 -17.94 13.11 -8.88
CA THR A 190 -17.70 11.65 -8.88
C THR A 190 -16.23 11.35 -9.22
N PRO A 191 -15.74 10.14 -8.92
CA PRO A 191 -14.42 9.70 -9.38
C PRO A 191 -14.25 9.68 -10.92
N TYR A 192 -15.34 9.79 -11.67
CA TYR A 192 -15.36 9.72 -13.14
C TYR A 192 -15.33 11.11 -13.81
N VAL A 193 -15.07 12.17 -13.05
CA VAL A 193 -14.86 13.52 -13.60
C VAL A 193 -13.62 13.60 -14.47
N VAL A 194 -12.62 12.75 -14.22
CA VAL A 194 -11.51 12.49 -15.13
C VAL A 194 -11.63 11.05 -15.63
N LEU A 195 -11.59 10.89 -16.95
CA LEU A 195 -11.50 9.58 -17.58
C LEU A 195 -10.24 9.49 -18.42
N LEU A 196 -9.75 8.27 -18.60
CA LEU A 196 -8.61 7.99 -19.45
C LEU A 196 -9.07 7.68 -20.88
N GLY A 197 -8.39 8.28 -21.84
CA GLY A 197 -8.52 7.93 -23.26
C GLY A 197 -8.20 6.47 -23.51
N ARG A 198 -8.86 5.87 -24.49
CA ARG A 198 -8.73 4.44 -24.83
C ARG A 198 -7.49 4.15 -25.67
N LEU A 199 -6.33 4.66 -25.24
CA LEU A 199 -5.08 4.57 -26.00
C LEU A 199 -4.63 3.12 -26.23
N GLY A 200 -4.98 2.21 -25.32
CA GLY A 200 -4.71 0.78 -25.51
C GLY A 200 -5.52 0.17 -26.65
N ALA A 201 -6.79 0.57 -26.80
CA ALA A 201 -7.61 0.20 -27.95
C ALA A 201 -7.09 0.81 -29.26
N ASP A 202 -6.70 2.10 -29.24
CA ASP A 202 -6.12 2.78 -30.40
C ASP A 202 -4.83 2.08 -30.84
N ARG A 203 -3.98 1.71 -29.87
CA ARG A 203 -2.76 0.98 -30.13
C ARG A 203 -3.03 -0.42 -30.68
N ALA A 204 -3.97 -1.17 -30.10
CA ALA A 204 -4.36 -2.49 -30.59
C ALA A 204 -4.81 -2.43 -32.06
N ALA A 205 -5.62 -1.43 -32.42
CA ALA A 205 -6.07 -1.20 -33.79
C ALA A 205 -4.90 -0.84 -34.73
N ALA A 206 -4.02 0.08 -34.32
CA ALA A 206 -2.84 0.45 -35.09
C ALA A 206 -1.88 -0.73 -35.31
N ASP A 207 -1.77 -1.61 -34.32
CA ASP A 207 -0.96 -2.81 -34.36
C ASP A 207 -1.62 -3.99 -35.11
N GLY A 208 -2.88 -3.85 -35.53
CA GLY A 208 -3.63 -4.91 -36.20
C GLY A 208 -3.89 -6.12 -35.31
N VAL A 209 -4.06 -5.92 -34.00
CA VAL A 209 -4.36 -6.98 -33.03
C VAL A 209 -5.80 -7.47 -33.24
N ASP A 210 -5.97 -8.79 -33.32
CA ASP A 210 -7.31 -9.38 -33.30
C ASP A 210 -7.89 -9.27 -31.89
N THR A 211 -8.98 -8.50 -31.77
CA THR A 211 -9.68 -8.24 -30.50
C THR A 211 -10.96 -9.05 -30.37
N SER A 212 -11.21 -9.99 -31.30
CA SER A 212 -12.37 -10.87 -31.28
C SER A 212 -12.36 -11.75 -30.02
N PRO A 213 -13.52 -12.00 -29.38
CA PRO A 213 -13.64 -12.87 -28.22
C PRO A 213 -13.00 -14.25 -28.45
N VAL A 214 -12.22 -14.72 -27.49
CA VAL A 214 -11.72 -16.09 -27.48
C VAL A 214 -12.63 -17.02 -26.68
N THR A 215 -12.49 -18.32 -26.95
CA THR A 215 -13.19 -19.33 -26.15
C THR A 215 -12.62 -19.37 -24.74
N ARG A 216 -13.49 -19.25 -23.73
CA ARG A 216 -13.13 -19.39 -22.33
C ARG A 216 -12.44 -20.74 -22.08
N ARG A 217 -11.26 -20.71 -21.46
CA ARG A 217 -10.51 -21.92 -21.10
C ARG A 217 -11.21 -22.66 -19.95
N ALA A 218 -11.21 -23.99 -20.01
CA ALA A 218 -11.82 -24.82 -18.97
C ALA A 218 -11.15 -24.59 -17.61
N GLY A 219 -11.95 -24.39 -16.56
CA GLY A 219 -11.46 -24.19 -15.20
C GLY A 219 -11.07 -22.75 -14.84
N VAL A 220 -11.00 -21.83 -15.81
CA VAL A 220 -10.76 -20.42 -15.52
C VAL A 220 -12.07 -19.76 -15.09
N PRO A 221 -12.17 -19.11 -13.91
CA PRO A 221 -13.39 -18.42 -13.48
C PRO A 221 -13.64 -17.13 -14.27
N ASP A 222 -14.91 -16.72 -14.36
CA ASP A 222 -15.26 -15.40 -14.87
C ASP A 222 -14.79 -14.34 -13.85
N TYR A 223 -14.29 -13.21 -14.32
CA TYR A 223 -13.85 -12.12 -13.47
C TYR A 223 -15.01 -11.64 -12.60
N ASP A 224 -14.80 -11.73 -11.29
CA ASP A 224 -15.62 -11.13 -10.27
C ASP A 224 -14.66 -10.47 -9.26
N PRO A 225 -14.86 -9.19 -8.88
CA PRO A 225 -14.07 -8.54 -7.84
C PRO A 225 -14.02 -9.36 -6.53
N SER A 226 -15.04 -10.17 -6.24
CA SER A 226 -15.11 -11.05 -5.08
C SER A 226 -14.02 -12.13 -5.08
N LEU A 227 -13.48 -12.51 -6.24
CA LEU A 227 -12.39 -13.49 -6.36
C LEU A 227 -11.08 -12.97 -5.76
N PHE A 228 -10.99 -11.67 -5.55
CA PHE A 228 -9.77 -10.96 -5.20
C PHE A 228 -9.88 -10.11 -3.94
N SER A 229 -11.07 -10.00 -3.36
CA SER A 229 -11.28 -9.30 -2.10
C SER A 229 -10.76 -10.16 -0.95
N ARG A 230 -9.46 -10.00 -0.67
CA ARG A 230 -8.87 -10.44 0.59
C ARG A 230 -9.04 -9.29 1.58
N SER A 231 -9.96 -9.45 2.51
CA SER A 231 -10.00 -8.62 3.73
C SER A 231 -9.36 -9.43 4.85
N LEU A 232 -8.53 -8.76 5.64
CA LEU A 232 -7.92 -9.35 6.82
C LEU A 232 -8.25 -8.46 8.01
N SER A 233 -8.92 -9.04 9.00
CA SER A 233 -9.02 -8.39 10.31
C SER A 233 -7.72 -8.63 11.06
N LEU A 234 -6.84 -7.62 11.07
CA LEU A 234 -5.47 -7.70 11.57
C LEU A 234 -5.26 -6.68 12.68
N PRO A 235 -4.96 -7.11 13.93
CA PRO A 235 -4.46 -6.20 14.94
C PRO A 235 -3.02 -5.76 14.60
N VAL A 236 -2.85 -4.47 14.29
CA VAL A 236 -1.55 -3.82 14.14
C VAL A 236 -1.34 -2.86 15.30
N LEU A 237 -0.48 -3.25 16.23
CA LEU A 237 -0.34 -2.62 17.54
C LEU A 237 0.82 -1.63 17.51
N MET A 238 0.55 -0.37 17.83
CA MET A 238 1.50 0.74 17.77
C MET A 238 2.03 1.09 19.17
N TYR A 239 3.33 0.87 19.37
CA TYR A 239 4.10 1.24 20.56
C TYR A 239 5.05 2.41 20.25
N HIS A 240 5.47 3.13 21.29
CA HIS A 240 6.44 4.24 21.15
C HIS A 240 7.65 4.03 22.04
N ARG A 241 7.56 4.29 23.36
CA ARG A 241 8.69 4.16 24.29
C ARG A 241 8.39 3.20 25.45
N PHE A 242 9.46 2.69 26.06
CA PHE A 242 9.39 1.80 27.21
C PHE A 242 10.19 2.35 28.39
N GLY A 243 9.71 2.10 29.62
CA GLY A 243 10.35 2.58 30.84
C GLY A 243 9.43 2.55 32.05
N ASP A 244 9.71 3.34 33.08
CA ASP A 244 8.80 3.47 34.22
C ASP A 244 7.45 4.08 33.79
N PRO A 245 6.32 3.77 34.43
CA PRO A 245 5.04 4.39 34.10
C PRO A 245 5.14 5.93 34.16
N ALA A 246 4.89 6.61 33.05
CA ALA A 246 5.03 8.07 32.95
C ALA A 246 3.85 8.71 32.23
N ASP A 247 3.57 8.27 31.00
CA ASP A 247 2.52 8.83 30.16
C ASP A 247 1.94 7.80 29.18
N ARG A 248 0.95 8.22 28.38
CA ARG A 248 0.27 7.34 27.42
C ARG A 248 1.19 6.73 26.37
N TYR A 249 2.34 7.33 26.05
CA TYR A 249 3.27 6.80 25.03
C TYR A 249 4.38 5.93 25.64
N GLN A 250 4.42 5.81 26.98
CA GLN A 250 5.43 5.03 27.70
C GLN A 250 4.84 3.77 28.33
N VAL A 251 5.01 2.63 27.65
CA VAL A 251 4.57 1.33 28.14
C VAL A 251 5.61 0.74 29.10
N PRO A 252 5.22 0.32 30.32
CA PRO A 252 6.17 -0.33 31.21
C PRO A 252 6.68 -1.66 30.68
N TYR A 253 7.98 -1.96 30.84
CA TYR A 253 8.55 -3.24 30.38
C TYR A 253 7.83 -4.45 30.97
N TRP A 254 7.43 -4.40 32.25
CA TRP A 254 6.65 -5.47 32.87
C TRP A 254 5.27 -5.65 32.23
N ALA A 255 4.65 -4.57 31.76
CA ALA A 255 3.35 -4.60 31.09
C ALA A 255 3.50 -5.16 29.68
N PHE A 256 4.54 -4.71 28.96
CA PHE A 256 4.89 -5.25 27.65
C PHE A 256 5.17 -6.75 27.69
N ALA A 257 5.93 -7.23 28.70
CA ALA A 257 6.15 -8.67 28.91
C ALA A 257 4.82 -9.44 29.03
N GLN A 258 3.89 -8.94 29.85
CA GLN A 258 2.57 -9.56 30.03
C GLN A 258 1.75 -9.56 28.73
N GLN A 259 1.84 -8.50 27.93
CA GLN A 259 1.17 -8.39 26.64
C GLN A 259 1.70 -9.43 25.65
N LEU A 260 3.02 -9.60 25.55
CA LEU A 260 3.65 -10.61 24.69
C LEU A 260 3.29 -12.04 25.15
N ASP A 261 3.38 -12.31 26.45
CA ASP A 261 3.05 -13.63 27.01
C ASP A 261 1.57 -13.95 26.80
N TRP A 262 0.69 -12.95 26.91
CA TRP A 262 -0.73 -13.12 26.63
C TRP A 262 -0.99 -13.42 25.15
N LEU A 263 -0.33 -12.72 24.22
CA LEU A 263 -0.45 -12.99 22.78
C LEU A 263 -0.11 -14.45 22.47
N LEU A 264 1.05 -14.92 22.96
CA LEU A 264 1.49 -16.32 22.80
C LEU A 264 0.49 -17.31 23.41
N ALA A 265 0.08 -17.08 24.65
CA ALA A 265 -0.86 -17.96 25.36
C ALA A 265 -2.24 -18.04 24.68
N ASN A 266 -2.61 -17.03 23.88
CA ASN A 266 -3.88 -17.00 23.13
C ASN A 266 -3.71 -17.38 21.65
N GLY A 267 -2.52 -17.85 21.25
CA GLY A 267 -2.23 -18.40 19.93
C GLY A 267 -1.92 -17.37 18.85
N TYR A 268 -1.67 -16.11 19.22
CA TYR A 268 -1.25 -15.10 18.25
C TYR A 268 0.20 -15.31 17.81
N THR A 269 0.46 -15.09 16.53
CA THR A 269 1.80 -15.20 15.92
C THR A 269 2.14 -13.87 15.26
N THR A 270 3.31 -13.33 15.58
CA THR A 270 3.76 -12.07 14.97
C THR A 270 4.14 -12.27 13.51
N VAL A 271 3.74 -11.32 12.66
CA VAL A 271 4.13 -11.24 11.24
C VAL A 271 4.63 -9.83 10.92
N THR A 272 5.35 -9.68 9.81
CA THR A 272 5.81 -8.38 9.28
C THR A 272 4.76 -7.76 8.36
N LEU A 273 4.88 -6.46 8.05
CA LEU A 273 4.03 -5.79 7.07
C LEU A 273 4.25 -6.35 5.67
N GLY A 274 5.49 -6.65 5.28
CA GLY A 274 5.79 -7.32 4.02
C GLY A 274 5.00 -8.62 3.84
N GLN A 275 4.96 -9.48 4.88
CA GLN A 275 4.19 -10.73 4.84
C GLN A 275 2.67 -10.49 4.70
N VAL A 276 2.14 -9.45 5.35
CA VAL A 276 0.73 -9.07 5.25
C VAL A 276 0.42 -8.56 3.84
N TYR A 277 1.27 -7.69 3.29
CA TYR A 277 1.12 -7.16 1.94
C TYR A 277 1.24 -8.27 0.88
N ASP A 278 2.18 -9.19 1.03
CA ASP A 278 2.30 -10.38 0.18
C ASP A 278 1.00 -11.19 0.21
N TYR A 279 0.48 -11.49 1.41
CA TYR A 279 -0.75 -12.25 1.57
C TYR A 279 -1.96 -11.55 0.94
N LEU A 280 -2.13 -10.25 1.15
CA LEU A 280 -3.22 -9.47 0.54
C LEU A 280 -3.07 -9.38 -0.98
N ALA A 281 -1.84 -9.29 -1.48
CA ALA A 281 -1.56 -9.25 -2.92
C ALA A 281 -1.85 -10.59 -3.62
N GLY A 282 -1.72 -11.72 -2.90
CA GLY A 282 -1.90 -13.04 -3.51
C GLY A 282 -0.92 -14.10 -3.05
N TYR A 283 0.21 -13.67 -2.48
CA TYR A 283 1.41 -14.45 -2.28
C TYR A 283 1.57 -14.94 -0.83
N GLY A 284 2.06 -16.17 -0.66
CA GLY A 284 2.32 -16.74 0.67
C GLY A 284 1.05 -17.00 1.50
N THR A 285 1.26 -17.32 2.78
CA THR A 285 0.19 -17.61 3.75
C THR A 285 0.49 -16.93 5.08
N LEU A 286 -0.55 -16.48 5.78
CA LEU A 286 -0.45 -16.02 7.17
C LEU A 286 -0.82 -17.12 8.16
N PRO A 287 -0.30 -17.09 9.40
CA PRO A 287 -0.76 -17.94 10.49
C PRO A 287 -2.22 -17.62 10.86
N ALA A 288 -2.89 -18.52 11.60
CA ALA A 288 -4.33 -18.39 11.90
C ALA A 288 -4.70 -17.15 12.77
N LYS A 289 -3.77 -16.62 13.56
CA LYS A 289 -3.96 -15.41 14.37
C LYS A 289 -2.76 -14.48 14.19
N PRO A 290 -2.63 -13.84 13.01
CA PRO A 290 -1.54 -12.92 12.78
C PRO A 290 -1.73 -11.66 13.63
N VAL A 291 -0.63 -11.11 14.13
CA VAL A 291 -0.58 -9.80 14.80
C VAL A 291 0.68 -9.08 14.32
N VAL A 292 0.61 -7.77 14.09
CA VAL A 292 1.79 -6.96 13.78
C VAL A 292 2.08 -6.08 14.98
N LEU A 293 3.35 -6.04 15.41
CA LEU A 293 3.82 -5.16 16.47
C LEU A 293 4.69 -4.09 15.83
N THR A 294 4.22 -2.84 15.84
CA THR A 294 4.95 -1.69 15.27
C THR A 294 5.48 -0.78 16.38
N PHE A 295 6.67 -0.24 16.18
CA PHE A 295 7.35 0.63 17.14
C PHE A 295 7.79 1.92 16.44
N ASP A 296 7.25 3.05 16.86
CA ASP A 296 7.46 4.35 16.21
C ASP A 296 8.59 5.14 16.88
N ASP A 297 9.18 6.09 16.17
CA ASP A 297 10.23 7.05 16.58
C ASP A 297 11.67 6.53 16.65
N GLY A 298 11.87 5.22 16.86
CA GLY A 298 13.20 4.64 17.06
C GLY A 298 13.85 5.01 18.39
N PHE A 299 13.09 5.05 19.49
CA PHE A 299 13.66 5.28 20.83
C PHE A 299 14.66 4.16 21.22
N SER A 300 15.74 4.51 21.92
CA SER A 300 16.71 3.53 22.44
C SER A 300 16.09 2.47 23.36
N SER A 301 15.00 2.80 24.07
CA SER A 301 14.26 1.83 24.90
C SER A 301 13.65 0.68 24.10
N GLN A 302 13.41 0.87 22.79
CA GLN A 302 12.90 -0.17 21.91
C GLN A 302 13.93 -1.28 21.65
N TRP A 303 15.23 -1.01 21.80
CA TRP A 303 16.27 -2.04 21.70
C TRP A 303 16.10 -3.11 22.78
N ALA A 304 15.77 -2.71 24.01
CA ALA A 304 15.47 -3.65 25.09
C ALA A 304 14.12 -4.37 24.85
N ALA A 305 13.12 -3.69 24.30
CA ALA A 305 11.85 -4.31 23.92
C ALA A 305 12.03 -5.36 22.80
N ALA A 306 12.92 -5.12 21.84
CA ALA A 306 13.24 -6.07 20.78
C ALA A 306 13.87 -7.36 21.33
N ALA A 307 14.76 -7.26 22.31
CA ALA A 307 15.30 -8.45 22.99
C ALA A 307 14.19 -9.30 23.64
N MET A 308 13.16 -8.67 24.22
CA MET A 308 12.02 -9.39 24.79
C MET A 308 11.16 -10.10 23.73
N LEU A 309 11.09 -9.56 22.50
CA LEU A 309 10.47 -10.23 21.36
C LEU A 309 11.30 -11.45 20.94
N ASP A 310 12.61 -11.29 20.82
CA ASP A 310 13.53 -12.36 20.40
C ASP A 310 13.52 -13.55 21.38
N GLU A 311 13.48 -13.29 22.69
CA GLU A 311 13.31 -14.33 23.73
C GLU A 311 12.07 -15.21 23.52
N ARG A 312 11.08 -14.69 22.79
CA ARG A 312 9.79 -15.31 22.51
C ARG A 312 9.65 -15.79 21.07
N GLY A 313 10.68 -15.65 20.25
CA GLY A 313 10.62 -15.93 18.82
C GLY A 313 9.65 -15.03 18.06
N MET A 314 9.35 -13.84 18.60
CA MET A 314 8.44 -12.86 18.02
C MET A 314 9.21 -11.85 17.17
N LYS A 315 8.53 -11.27 16.19
CA LYS A 315 9.06 -10.23 15.30
C LYS A 315 8.24 -8.96 15.39
N GLY A 316 8.86 -7.87 14.98
CA GLY A 316 8.33 -6.52 15.10
C GLY A 316 8.79 -5.65 13.94
N VAL A 317 8.11 -4.53 13.76
CA VAL A 317 8.34 -3.56 12.69
C VAL A 317 8.75 -2.24 13.34
N PHE A 318 9.95 -1.76 13.08
CA PHE A 318 10.49 -0.56 13.73
C PHE A 318 10.54 0.59 12.74
N PHE A 319 9.72 1.62 12.97
CA PHE A 319 9.68 2.83 12.18
C PHE A 319 10.63 3.87 12.78
N ILE A 320 11.74 4.14 12.08
CA ILE A 320 12.87 4.91 12.63
C ILE A 320 12.91 6.33 12.04
N THR A 321 13.02 7.33 12.91
CA THR A 321 13.37 8.72 12.53
C THR A 321 14.87 8.86 12.33
N THR A 322 15.33 9.59 11.30
CA THR A 322 16.77 9.73 11.01
C THR A 322 17.39 11.08 11.38
N GLY A 323 16.58 12.13 11.59
CA GLY A 323 17.05 13.46 11.96
C GLY A 323 17.06 13.74 13.46
N GLN A 324 16.44 12.88 14.26
CA GLN A 324 16.57 12.87 15.72
C GLN A 324 16.86 11.45 16.21
N PRO A 325 17.94 10.81 15.74
CA PRO A 325 18.17 9.39 15.98
C PRO A 325 18.40 9.15 17.48
N ARG A 326 17.51 8.37 18.07
CA ARG A 326 17.63 7.90 19.46
C ARG A 326 18.21 6.49 19.54
N MET A 327 18.13 5.73 18.44
CA MET A 327 18.75 4.42 18.25
C MET A 327 19.92 4.55 17.28
N GLU A 328 21.04 3.91 17.57
CA GLU A 328 22.26 3.98 16.76
C GLU A 328 22.18 3.03 15.53
N ASP A 329 22.87 3.37 14.45
CA ASP A 329 22.85 2.61 13.19
C ASP A 329 23.22 1.12 13.38
N TRP A 330 24.15 0.80 14.28
CA TRP A 330 24.50 -0.60 14.54
C TRP A 330 23.35 -1.37 15.22
N GLN A 331 22.53 -0.70 16.04
CA GLN A 331 21.33 -1.30 16.65
C GLN A 331 20.27 -1.53 15.59
N ILE A 332 20.04 -0.56 14.69
CA ILE A 332 19.11 -0.68 13.56
C ILE A 332 19.52 -1.85 12.67
N LYS A 333 20.81 -1.94 12.33
CA LYS A 333 21.35 -3.07 11.57
C LYS A 333 21.12 -4.39 12.29
N ALA A 334 21.39 -4.46 13.58
CA ALA A 334 21.21 -5.68 14.37
C ALA A 334 19.75 -6.13 14.41
N LEU A 335 18.79 -5.21 14.60
CA LEU A 335 17.36 -5.50 14.52
C LEU A 335 16.99 -6.13 13.17
N SER A 336 17.46 -5.53 12.08
CA SER A 336 17.27 -6.08 10.73
C SER A 336 17.87 -7.47 10.61
N ASP A 337 19.13 -7.67 10.99
CA ASP A 337 19.81 -8.97 10.92
C ASP A 337 19.09 -10.06 11.74
N GLN A 338 18.43 -9.70 12.84
CA GLN A 338 17.59 -10.57 13.67
C GLN A 338 16.23 -10.89 13.06
N GLY A 339 15.89 -10.30 11.91
CA GLY A 339 14.65 -10.54 11.17
C GLY A 339 13.49 -9.63 11.57
N HIS A 340 13.75 -8.58 12.35
CA HIS A 340 12.78 -7.50 12.50
C HIS A 340 12.72 -6.67 11.20
N GLU A 341 11.55 -6.13 10.90
CA GLU A 341 11.37 -5.28 9.72
C GLU A 341 11.68 -3.83 10.10
N ILE A 342 12.41 -3.13 9.22
CA ILE A 342 12.77 -1.72 9.41
C ILE A 342 11.95 -0.87 8.44
N GLY A 343 11.20 0.07 8.99
CA GLY A 343 10.45 1.08 8.25
C GLY A 343 10.99 2.49 8.52
N ALA A 344 10.59 3.46 7.69
CA ALA A 344 10.95 4.85 7.89
C ALA A 344 9.89 5.61 8.71
N HIS A 345 10.33 6.61 9.47
CA HIS A 345 9.45 7.54 10.20
C HIS A 345 9.85 9.01 10.00
N THR A 346 10.23 9.34 8.78
CA THR A 346 10.69 10.67 8.35
C THR A 346 12.04 11.09 8.96
N ILE A 347 12.50 12.31 8.63
CA ILE A 347 13.70 12.90 9.22
C ILE A 347 13.35 13.52 10.58
N SER A 348 12.39 14.43 10.59
CA SER A 348 12.22 15.40 11.69
C SER A 348 11.01 15.14 12.59
N HIS A 349 10.19 14.12 12.31
CA HIS A 349 8.95 13.86 13.04
C HIS A 349 7.98 15.08 13.02
N THR A 350 7.84 15.71 11.86
CA THR A 350 6.94 16.86 11.63
C THR A 350 5.67 16.44 10.88
N VAL A 351 4.59 17.22 11.00
CA VAL A 351 3.33 16.96 10.28
C VAL A 351 3.57 17.16 8.78
N LEU A 352 3.51 16.08 8.01
CA LEU A 352 3.90 16.08 6.59
C LEU A 352 3.02 16.97 5.70
N THR A 353 1.73 17.09 6.03
CA THR A 353 0.77 17.88 5.26
C THR A 353 1.06 19.39 5.28
N TYR A 354 1.89 19.87 6.22
CA TYR A 354 2.26 21.30 6.34
C TYR A 354 3.56 21.66 5.62
N LEU A 355 4.24 20.69 5.02
CA LEU A 355 5.55 20.91 4.41
C LEU A 355 5.43 21.43 2.98
N SER A 356 6.47 22.11 2.50
CA SER A 356 6.65 22.33 1.05
C SER A 356 7.02 21.02 0.36
N ASP A 357 6.85 20.94 -0.95
CA ASP A 357 7.09 19.72 -1.72
C ASP A 357 8.55 19.25 -1.63
N ASP A 358 9.51 20.17 -1.75
CA ASP A 358 10.94 19.85 -1.57
C ASP A 358 11.24 19.27 -0.19
N ARG A 359 10.59 19.83 0.85
CA ARG A 359 10.80 19.35 2.21
C ARG A 359 10.10 18.01 2.43
N LEU A 360 8.89 17.84 1.90
CA LEU A 360 8.16 16.58 1.93
C LEU A 360 8.95 15.46 1.22
N TRP A 361 9.49 15.74 0.03
CA TRP A 361 10.35 14.81 -0.69
C TRP A 361 11.57 14.42 0.13
N ALA A 362 12.26 15.40 0.74
CA ALA A 362 13.41 15.11 1.60
C ALA A 362 13.02 14.27 2.82
N GLU A 363 11.92 14.63 3.51
CA GLU A 363 11.40 13.89 4.67
C GLU A 363 11.06 12.43 4.34
N LEU A 364 10.75 12.10 3.09
CA LEU A 364 10.37 10.75 2.68
C LEU A 364 11.53 9.96 2.05
N SER A 365 12.34 10.59 1.20
CA SER A 365 13.40 9.90 0.44
C SER A 365 14.70 9.71 1.22
N VAL A 366 15.13 10.69 2.00
CA VAL A 366 16.39 10.64 2.78
C VAL A 366 16.39 9.55 3.85
N PRO A 367 15.35 9.40 4.71
CA PRO A 367 15.37 8.35 5.73
C PRO A 367 15.37 6.95 5.11
N LYS A 368 14.65 6.75 4.00
CA LYS A 368 14.67 5.50 3.25
C LYS A 368 16.09 5.16 2.80
N ALA A 369 16.75 6.07 2.09
CA ALA A 369 18.11 5.85 1.60
C ALA A 369 19.12 5.58 2.72
N HIS A 370 19.03 6.30 3.84
CA HIS A 370 19.89 6.07 5.01
C HIS A 370 19.67 4.67 5.61
N LEU A 371 18.42 4.31 5.89
CA LEU A 371 18.08 3.03 6.52
C LEU A 371 18.39 1.83 5.59
N GLU A 372 18.21 1.98 4.28
CA GLU A 372 18.63 0.97 3.30
C GLU A 372 20.15 0.80 3.28
N ALA A 373 20.92 1.88 3.38
CA ALA A 373 22.38 1.82 3.47
C ALA A 373 22.84 1.14 4.78
N VAL A 374 22.18 1.42 5.91
CA VAL A 374 22.49 0.81 7.22
C VAL A 374 22.17 -0.68 7.24
N THR A 375 21.00 -1.06 6.72
CA THR A 375 20.49 -2.44 6.82
C THR A 375 20.97 -3.34 5.67
N GLY A 376 21.32 -2.76 4.52
CA GLY A 376 21.60 -3.49 3.28
C GLY A 376 20.36 -4.18 2.69
N ARG A 377 19.15 -3.74 3.07
CA ARG A 377 17.86 -4.30 2.63
C ARG A 377 16.90 -3.19 2.24
N PRO A 378 15.92 -3.44 1.35
CA PRO A 378 14.88 -2.47 1.02
C PRO A 378 14.09 -2.03 2.25
N VAL A 379 13.78 -0.74 2.34
CA VAL A 379 12.88 -0.18 3.36
C VAL A 379 11.54 0.09 2.69
N GLU A 380 10.62 -0.85 2.85
CA GLU A 380 9.38 -0.90 2.07
C GLU A 380 8.24 -0.06 2.65
N PHE A 381 8.26 0.23 3.97
CA PHE A 381 7.13 0.85 4.65
C PHE A 381 7.47 2.15 5.35
N LEU A 382 6.49 3.05 5.38
CA LEU A 382 6.50 4.32 6.11
C LEU A 382 5.41 4.32 7.18
N ALA A 383 5.70 4.87 8.36
CA ALA A 383 4.65 5.32 9.28
C ALA A 383 4.50 6.84 9.16
N TYR A 384 3.28 7.33 8.93
CA TYR A 384 3.04 8.76 8.91
C TYR A 384 3.16 9.35 10.32
N THR A 385 3.92 10.44 10.43
CA THR A 385 4.07 11.19 11.67
C THR A 385 2.71 11.72 12.12
N TYR A 386 2.39 11.50 13.40
CA TYR A 386 1.07 11.82 13.99
C TYR A 386 -0.11 11.08 13.32
N GLY A 387 0.13 10.17 12.38
CA GLY A 387 -0.88 9.53 11.55
C GLY A 387 -1.52 10.43 10.49
N GLU A 388 -0.93 11.61 10.23
CA GLU A 388 -1.50 12.64 9.34
C GLU A 388 -1.00 12.45 7.89
N TYR A 389 -1.93 12.47 6.95
CA TYR A 389 -1.66 12.35 5.52
C TYR A 389 -2.71 13.07 4.68
N ASP A 390 -2.35 13.41 3.44
CA ASP A 390 -3.24 13.87 2.39
C ASP A 390 -2.84 13.21 1.05
N GLY A 391 -3.53 13.51 -0.03
CA GLY A 391 -3.23 12.95 -1.36
C GLY A 391 -1.79 13.24 -1.81
N ARG A 392 -1.26 14.42 -1.48
CA ARG A 392 0.11 14.84 -1.82
C ARG A 392 1.15 14.03 -1.06
N VAL A 393 0.94 13.80 0.24
CA VAL A 393 1.79 12.94 1.08
C VAL A 393 1.79 11.50 0.57
N ILE A 394 0.62 10.95 0.23
CA ILE A 394 0.50 9.61 -0.34
C ILE A 394 1.26 9.52 -1.67
N ALA A 395 1.02 10.44 -2.60
CA ALA A 395 1.68 10.45 -3.90
C ALA A 395 3.21 10.57 -3.76
N THR A 396 3.69 11.43 -2.86
CA THR A 396 5.13 11.58 -2.60
C THR A 396 5.72 10.33 -1.95
N THR A 397 4.96 9.64 -1.09
CA THR A 397 5.35 8.35 -0.50
C THR A 397 5.51 7.27 -1.57
N GLN A 398 4.55 7.18 -2.50
CA GLN A 398 4.65 6.27 -3.65
C GLN A 398 5.87 6.60 -4.52
N ALA A 399 6.06 7.89 -4.84
CA ALA A 399 7.17 8.36 -5.67
C ALA A 399 8.55 8.11 -5.01
N ALA A 400 8.63 8.15 -3.68
CA ALA A 400 9.84 7.82 -2.93
C ALA A 400 10.15 6.29 -2.93
N GLY A 401 9.30 5.46 -3.54
CA GLY A 401 9.54 4.03 -3.71
C GLY A 401 9.19 3.18 -2.48
N TYR A 402 8.29 3.65 -1.62
CA TYR A 402 7.69 2.81 -0.59
C TYR A 402 6.63 1.88 -1.22
N ARG A 403 6.42 0.72 -0.61
CA ARG A 403 5.42 -0.29 -0.97
C ARG A 403 4.09 -0.06 -0.26
N GLY A 404 4.12 0.58 0.91
CA GLY A 404 2.92 0.90 1.69
C GLY A 404 3.21 1.87 2.83
N ALA A 405 2.15 2.34 3.48
CA ALA A 405 2.26 3.21 4.65
C ALA A 405 1.16 2.93 5.68
N VAL A 406 1.48 3.16 6.96
CA VAL A 406 0.56 3.02 8.09
C VAL A 406 0.18 4.39 8.67
N ALA A 407 -1.10 4.54 9.00
CA ALA A 407 -1.64 5.66 9.76
C ALA A 407 -1.68 5.33 11.27
N ALA A 408 -2.07 6.27 12.12
CA ALA A 408 -2.17 6.02 13.57
C ALA A 408 -3.48 5.33 13.98
N TRP A 409 -4.53 5.43 13.16
CA TRP A 409 -5.91 5.08 13.51
C TRP A 409 -6.63 4.39 12.34
N GLY A 410 -7.79 3.78 12.60
CA GLY A 410 -8.71 3.31 11.55
C GLY A 410 -9.23 1.88 11.69
N GLY A 411 -8.98 1.22 12.83
CA GLY A 411 -9.51 -0.11 13.13
C GLY A 411 -8.57 -1.25 12.72
N LYS A 412 -9.14 -2.40 12.34
CA LYS A 412 -8.39 -3.65 12.05
C LYS A 412 -8.59 -4.17 10.64
N GLU A 413 -9.44 -3.55 9.84
CA GLU A 413 -9.78 -4.07 8.52
C GLU A 413 -8.75 -3.60 7.49
N TRP A 414 -7.94 -4.54 7.02
CA TRP A 414 -6.93 -4.34 5.99
C TRP A 414 -7.42 -4.92 4.67
N THR A 415 -7.29 -4.14 3.59
CA THR A 415 -7.65 -4.56 2.24
C THR A 415 -6.66 -3.96 1.23
N PRO A 416 -6.46 -4.56 0.04
CA PRO A 416 -5.60 -3.99 -1.00
C PRO A 416 -5.97 -2.56 -1.41
N GLU A 417 -7.23 -2.17 -1.24
CA GLU A 417 -7.74 -0.84 -1.60
C GLU A 417 -7.40 0.23 -0.54
N LYS A 418 -6.88 -0.15 0.63
CA LYS A 418 -6.41 0.74 1.71
C LYS A 418 -4.90 0.89 1.78
N TRP A 419 -4.17 0.33 0.81
CA TRP A 419 -2.75 0.61 0.66
C TRP A 419 -2.54 2.11 0.77
N TRP A 420 -1.48 2.51 1.48
CA TRP A 420 -1.09 3.89 1.79
C TRP A 420 -1.68 4.54 3.04
N PHE A 421 -2.65 3.98 3.76
CA PHE A 421 -3.12 4.58 5.02
C PHE A 421 -3.61 3.52 6.02
N GLU A 422 -2.80 2.47 6.15
CA GLU A 422 -3.23 1.28 6.84
C GLU A 422 -3.44 1.51 8.34
N PRO A 423 -4.53 0.99 8.91
CA PRO A 423 -4.93 1.35 10.25
C PRO A 423 -4.10 0.65 11.32
N ARG A 424 -3.86 1.37 12.43
CA ARG A 424 -3.19 0.85 13.63
C ARG A 424 -4.00 1.10 14.89
N ILE A 425 -3.57 0.46 15.97
CA ILE A 425 -4.13 0.56 17.31
C ILE A 425 -3.03 1.05 18.24
N GLU A 426 -3.17 2.27 18.78
CA GLU A 426 -2.25 2.76 19.81
C GLU A 426 -2.33 1.91 21.08
N ILE A 427 -1.18 1.45 21.56
CA ILE A 427 -1.06 0.80 22.86
C ILE A 427 -0.58 1.82 23.88
N SER A 428 -1.53 2.32 24.66
CA SER A 428 -1.24 3.29 25.71
C SER A 428 -0.54 2.65 26.91
N GLY A 429 0.41 3.38 27.50
CA GLY A 429 1.08 3.03 28.76
C GLY A 429 0.16 2.90 29.98
N TYR A 430 -1.09 3.33 29.86
CA TYR A 430 -2.11 3.20 30.89
C TYR A 430 -2.99 1.96 30.73
N LEU A 431 -2.88 1.21 29.63
CA LEU A 431 -3.74 0.06 29.38
C LEU A 431 -3.49 -1.06 30.37
N SER A 432 -4.57 -1.55 30.98
CA SER A 432 -4.55 -2.85 31.65
C SER A 432 -4.42 -3.98 30.64
N LEU A 433 -3.99 -5.16 31.10
CA LEU A 433 -3.93 -6.36 30.26
C LEU A 433 -5.30 -6.76 29.70
N GLY A 434 -6.39 -6.50 30.45
CA GLY A 434 -7.76 -6.76 30.00
C GLY A 434 -8.19 -5.86 28.85
N GLU A 435 -7.86 -4.56 28.91
CA GLU A 435 -8.14 -3.61 27.83
C GLU A 435 -7.28 -3.90 26.60
N PHE A 436 -6.00 -4.24 26.80
CA PHE A 436 -5.13 -4.71 25.73
C PHE A 436 -5.75 -5.92 25.01
N ALA A 437 -6.16 -6.94 25.76
CA ALA A 437 -6.80 -8.13 25.20
C ALA A 437 -8.07 -7.81 24.39
N ALA A 438 -8.86 -6.83 24.84
CA ALA A 438 -10.05 -6.38 24.13
C ALA A 438 -9.71 -5.63 22.84
N TYR A 439 -8.61 -4.88 22.81
CA TYR A 439 -8.12 -4.25 21.57
C TYR A 439 -7.56 -5.26 20.58
N VAL A 440 -6.98 -6.38 21.02
CA VAL A 440 -6.41 -7.38 20.11
C VAL A 440 -7.47 -8.29 19.51
N ARG A 441 -8.46 -8.74 20.29
CA ARG A 441 -9.61 -9.55 19.82
C ARG A 441 -10.51 -8.75 18.88
#